data_AF-A0A7Z0TZF2-F1
#
_entry.id   AF-A0A7Z0TZF2-F1
#
_cell.length_a   1.000
_cell.length_b   1.000
_cell.length_c   1.000
_cell.angle_alpha   90.00
_cell.angle_beta   90.00
_cell.angle_gamma   90.00
#
_symmetry.space_group_name_H-M   'P 1'
#
loop_
_entity.id
_entity.type
_entity.pdbx_description
1 polymer ?
#
loop_
_entity_poly.entity_id
_entity_poly.type
_entity_poly.pdbx_seq_one_letter_code
_entity_poly.pdbx_strand_id
1 'polypeptide(L)'
;MPIDDATTAALRDLDSSLCGYGDSEGDRLKKIAALANMAAYLREHAPPDERDWIRTELHTLAHRHNVPDECVLPEPQVHSRP
;
A
#
# COMPACT_ATOMS: atom_id res chain seq x y z
N MET A 1 -6.59 19.44 -2.70
CA MET A 1 -5.56 19.16 -3.72
C MET A 1 -6.13 18.08 -4.62
N PRO A 2 -6.14 18.22 -5.96
CA PRO A 2 -6.52 17.11 -6.83
C PRO A 2 -5.42 16.06 -6.75
N ILE A 3 -5.76 14.85 -6.32
CA ILE A 3 -4.90 13.68 -6.41
C ILE A 3 -4.83 13.29 -7.89
N ASP A 4 -3.67 12.87 -8.38
CA ASP A 4 -3.53 12.35 -9.72
C ASP A 4 -4.49 11.16 -9.98
N ASP A 5 -5.22 11.24 -11.10
CA ASP A 5 -6.19 10.22 -11.48
C ASP A 5 -5.53 8.85 -11.72
N ALA A 6 -4.26 8.82 -12.15
CA ALA A 6 -3.53 7.57 -12.37
C ALA A 6 -3.13 6.91 -11.04
N THR A 7 -2.72 7.68 -10.03
CA THR A 7 -2.48 7.16 -8.66
C THR A 7 -3.75 6.53 -8.09
N THR A 8 -4.89 7.21 -8.27
CA THR A 8 -6.20 6.72 -7.81
C THR A 8 -6.62 5.45 -8.56
N ALA A 9 -6.40 5.39 -9.87
CA ALA A 9 -6.67 4.20 -10.68
C ALA A 9 -5.80 3.02 -10.24
N ALA A 10 -4.50 3.22 -10.02
CA ALA A 10 -3.58 2.18 -9.57
C ALA A 10 -4.00 1.57 -8.22
N LEU A 11 -4.44 2.40 -7.27
CA LEU A 11 -4.94 1.92 -5.97
C LEU A 11 -6.26 1.14 -6.10
N ARG A 12 -7.15 1.53 -7.01
CA ARG A 12 -8.39 0.77 -7.29
C ARG A 12 -8.13 -0.57 -7.96
N ASP A 13 -7.18 -0.62 -8.89
CA ASP A 13 -6.76 -1.86 -9.53
C ASP A 13 -6.10 -2.81 -8.53
N LEU A 14 -5.32 -2.26 -7.58
CA LEU A 14 -4.79 -3.01 -6.46
C LEU A 14 -5.92 -3.59 -5.59
N ASP A 15 -6.90 -2.79 -5.17
CA ASP A 15 -8.03 -3.25 -4.34
C ASP A 15 -8.81 -4.39 -5.04
N SER A 16 -9.05 -4.24 -6.33
CA SER A 16 -9.70 -5.26 -7.17
C SER A 16 -8.88 -6.56 -7.23
N SER A 17 -7.56 -6.44 -7.35
CA SER A 17 -6.65 -7.60 -7.34
C SER A 17 -6.62 -8.27 -5.97
N LEU A 18 -6.64 -7.49 -4.88
CA LEU A 18 -6.67 -7.99 -3.51
C LEU A 18 -7.97 -8.74 -3.20
N CYS A 19 -9.11 -8.25 -3.70
CA CYS A 19 -10.40 -8.95 -3.61
C CYS A 19 -10.41 -10.30 -4.33
N GLY A 20 -9.58 -10.48 -5.36
CA GLY A 20 -9.44 -11.75 -6.08
C GLY A 20 -8.67 -12.82 -5.30
N TYR A 21 -7.91 -12.43 -4.28
CA TYR A 21 -7.15 -13.36 -3.44
C TYR A 21 -8.01 -13.90 -2.30
N GLY A 22 -7.94 -15.21 -2.06
CA GLY A 22 -8.62 -15.88 -0.94
C GLY A 22 -8.01 -15.56 0.43
N ASP A 23 -8.44 -16.32 1.43
CA ASP A 23 -8.01 -16.17 2.83
C ASP A 23 -6.95 -17.20 3.26
N SER A 24 -6.39 -17.94 2.31
CA SER A 24 -5.29 -18.85 2.60
C SER A 24 -4.03 -18.07 2.99
N GLU A 25 -3.14 -18.68 3.76
CA GLU A 25 -1.87 -18.06 4.15
C GLU A 25 -1.04 -17.65 2.93
N GLY A 26 -1.04 -18.48 1.87
CA GLY A 26 -0.38 -18.16 0.61
C GLY A 26 -1.00 -16.96 -0.12
N ASP A 27 -2.32 -16.80 -0.06
CA ASP A 27 -3.00 -15.64 -0.62
C ASP A 27 -2.78 -14.37 0.21
N ARG A 28 -2.68 -14.50 1.54
CA ARG A 28 -2.29 -13.40 2.42
C ARG A 28 -0.89 -12.87 2.10
N LEU A 29 0.06 -13.76 1.81
CA LEU A 29 1.40 -13.37 1.35
C LEU A 29 1.38 -12.66 -0.01
N LYS A 30 0.52 -13.08 -0.94
CA LYS A 30 0.34 -12.37 -2.23
C LYS A 30 -0.27 -10.98 -2.02
N LYS A 31 -1.26 -10.85 -1.12
CA LYS A 31 -1.84 -9.56 -0.74
C LYS A 31 -0.77 -8.61 -0.18
N ILE A 32 0.07 -9.10 0.73
CA ILE A 32 1.22 -8.36 1.27
C ILE A 32 2.17 -7.92 0.15
N ALA A 33 2.61 -8.84 -0.70
CA ALA A 33 3.55 -8.54 -1.77
C ALA A 33 2.99 -7.51 -2.77
N ALA A 34 1.70 -7.61 -3.12
CA ALA A 34 1.04 -6.65 -4.00
C ALA A 34 1.00 -5.25 -3.38
N LEU A 35 0.64 -5.14 -2.10
CA LEU A 35 0.65 -3.88 -1.36
C LEU A 35 2.04 -3.27 -1.25
N ALA A 36 3.05 -4.05 -0.89
CA ALA A 36 4.43 -3.60 -0.77
C ALA A 36 5.02 -3.13 -2.12
N ASN A 37 4.74 -3.86 -3.20
CA ASN A 37 5.18 -3.49 -4.55
C ASN A 37 4.51 -2.19 -5.01
N MET A 38 3.21 -2.03 -4.76
CA MET A 38 2.50 -0.79 -5.09
C MET A 38 3.03 0.39 -4.27
N ALA A 39 3.29 0.17 -2.97
CA ALA A 39 3.87 1.18 -2.10
C ALA A 39 5.24 1.65 -2.60
N ALA A 40 6.10 0.72 -3.05
CA ALA A 40 7.40 1.05 -3.65
C ALA A 40 7.23 1.84 -4.95
N TYR A 41 6.38 1.35 -5.86
CA TYR A 41 6.11 2.00 -7.15
C TYR A 41 5.59 3.44 -6.96
N LEU A 42 4.59 3.63 -6.11
CA LEU A 42 4.01 4.95 -5.84
C LEU A 42 5.00 5.86 -5.11
N ARG A 43 5.89 5.34 -4.26
CA ARG A 43 6.94 6.16 -3.64
C ARG A 43 7.94 6.72 -4.66
N GLU A 44 8.26 5.94 -5.69
CA GLU A 44 9.18 6.35 -6.76
C GLU A 44 8.52 7.28 -7.79
N HIS A 45 7.25 7.06 -8.10
CA HIS A 45 6.55 7.75 -9.19
C HIS A 45 5.59 8.87 -8.76
N ALA A 46 5.04 8.83 -7.54
CA ALA A 46 4.08 9.81 -7.09
C ALA A 46 4.75 11.10 -6.58
N PRO A 47 4.12 12.27 -6.81
CA PRO A 47 4.63 13.54 -6.33
C PRO A 47 4.71 13.57 -4.79
N PRO A 48 5.68 14.30 -4.21
CA PRO A 48 5.89 14.35 -2.76
C PRO A 48 4.65 14.74 -1.97
N ASP A 49 3.84 15.64 -2.54
CA ASP A 49 2.65 16.19 -1.91
C ASP A 49 1.50 15.16 -1.78
N GLU A 50 1.54 14.07 -2.55
CA GLU A 50 0.53 13.00 -2.50
C GLU A 50 0.95 11.84 -1.59
N ARG A 51 2.21 11.78 -1.15
CA ARG A 51 2.77 10.62 -0.43
C ARG A 51 2.05 10.31 0.87
N ASP A 52 1.63 11.34 1.62
CA ASP A 52 0.90 11.14 2.88
C ASP A 52 -0.52 10.62 2.65
N TRP A 53 -1.17 11.07 1.57
CA TRP A 53 -2.47 10.53 1.16
C TRP A 53 -2.34 9.08 0.68
N ILE A 54 -1.36 8.79 -0.18
CA ILE A 54 -1.07 7.43 -0.68
C ILE A 54 -0.78 6.47 0.48
N ARG A 55 0.03 6.91 1.45
CA ARG A 55 0.31 6.14 2.67
C ARG A 55 -0.98 5.80 3.40
N THR A 56 -1.85 6.79 3.60
CA THR A 56 -3.14 6.61 4.30
C THR A 56 -4.05 5.63 3.56
N GLU A 57 -4.14 5.71 2.23
CA GLU A 57 -4.94 4.79 1.42
C GLU A 57 -4.37 3.37 1.44
N LEU A 58 -3.05 3.20 1.36
CA LEU A 58 -2.41 1.89 1.45
C LEU A 58 -2.65 1.22 2.81
N HIS A 59 -2.60 1.96 3.92
CA HIS A 59 -2.97 1.46 5.24
C HIS A 59 -4.46 1.08 5.31
N THR A 60 -5.33 1.89 4.71
CA THR A 60 -6.76 1.60 4.64
C THR A 60 -7.04 0.30 3.88
N LEU A 61 -6.34 0.08 2.75
CA LEU A 61 -6.42 -1.16 1.98
C LEU A 61 -5.87 -2.35 2.76
N ALA A 62 -4.73 -2.18 3.45
CA ALA A 62 -4.12 -3.22 4.27
C ALA A 62 -5.11 -3.72 5.35
N HIS A 63 -5.69 -2.78 6.10
CA HIS A 63 -6.67 -3.08 7.14
C HIS A 63 -7.94 -3.75 6.55
N ARG A 64 -8.42 -3.28 5.39
CA ARG A 64 -9.59 -3.89 4.73
C ARG A 64 -9.36 -5.35 4.34
N HIS A 65 -8.13 -5.68 3.95
CA HIS A 65 -7.75 -7.03 3.51
C HIS A 65 -7.09 -7.88 4.60
N ASN A 66 -7.15 -7.45 5.87
CA ASN A 66 -6.56 -8.14 7.03
C ASN A 66 -5.04 -8.40 6.89
N VAL A 67 -4.37 -7.47 6.22
CA VAL A 67 -2.93 -7.42 6.03
C VAL A 67 -2.34 -6.48 7.09
N PRO A 68 -1.31 -6.92 7.83
CA PRO A 68 -0.72 -6.09 8.88
C PRO A 68 0.05 -4.93 8.26
N ASP A 69 -0.14 -3.73 8.80
CA ASP A 69 0.42 -2.48 8.28
C ASP A 69 1.96 -2.48 8.20
N GLU A 70 2.61 -3.19 9.11
CA GLU A 70 4.07 -3.39 9.14
C GLU A 70 4.62 -4.00 7.84
N CYS A 71 3.79 -4.72 7.09
CA CYS A 71 4.16 -5.39 5.86
C CYS A 71 3.96 -4.53 4.60
N VAL A 72 3.24 -3.41 4.71
CA VAL A 72 2.85 -2.56 3.56
C VAL A 72 3.80 -1.39 3.41
N LEU A 73 4.16 -0.76 4.53
CA LEU A 73 5.12 0.33 4.56
C LEU A 73 5.94 0.16 5.84
N PRO A 74 7.22 -0.24 5.77
CA PRO A 74 8.09 -0.06 6.91
C PRO A 74 8.12 1.45 7.17
N GLU A 75 7.62 1.88 8.33
CA GLU A 75 7.88 3.23 8.82
C GLU A 75 9.39 3.47 8.64
N PRO A 76 9.82 4.67 8.19
CA PRO A 76 11.23 4.97 8.20
C PRO A 76 11.66 4.74 9.64
N GLN A 77 12.41 3.66 9.86
CA GLN A 77 12.84 3.26 11.18
C GLN A 77 13.66 4.44 11.66
N VAL A 78 13.04 5.29 12.48
CA VAL A 78 13.74 6.33 13.20
C VAL A 78 14.53 5.54 14.21
N HIS A 79 15.69 5.04 13.78
CA HIS A 79 16.74 4.62 14.67
C HIS A 79 17.13 5.90 15.41
N SER A 80 16.37 6.19 16.47
CA SER A 80 16.79 6.99 17.59
C SER A 80 18.02 6.27 18.15
N ARG A 81 19.14 6.61 17.54
CA ARG A 81 20.46 6.11 17.89
C ARG A 81 20.75 6.65 19.29
N PRO A 82 21.00 5.79 20.29
CA PRO A 82 21.37 6.24 21.64
C PRO A 82 22.73 6.95 21.63
#